data_AF-A0A2V2X4N9-F1
#
_entry.id   AF-A0A2V2X4N9-F1
#
_cell.length_a   1.000
_cell.length_b   1.000
_cell.length_c   1.000
_cell.angle_alpha   90.00
_cell.angle_beta   90.00
_cell.angle_gamma   90.00
#
_symmetry.space_group_name_H-M   'P 1'
#
loop_
_entity.id
_entity.type
_entity.pdbx_description
1 polymer ?
#
loop_
_entity_poly.entity_id
_entity_poly.type
_entity_poly.pdbx_seq_one_letter_code
_entity_poly.pdbx_strand_id
1 'polypeptide(L)'
;MDVKAMCAWIKRDETKEKQAEYWKGVKKHMHLLGPIPRHFFDEEAFNERCGAVKFALQSINEVTVKEHFSRGGESPWYSEDPSHKLVKFVREIYAGGVILFNAPISDCLEERTLERFPSVTEQNGFLKLMLASKDNILPIFFGWLALRPLTESAFVKVIATKLTEFEPPTGRQAKPCVLKLAPELHPKGDEGLLPSEYEKTIRKIKYGVLYKPWATNFPLVDAFFFFVKSNPIALLGLRVTAAGGHHTTASTVRQFTECLAAHFNDWEELSRQLSWEMIYLLQADSTAMNGWQRCDVVNPNSVSEEESRGIAAFWKEEVRQYQVSISSGTLEETRLSEVRNSHGNRRTNLGGKGTV
;
A
#
# COMPACT_ATOMS: atom_id res chain seq x y z
N MET A 1 -12.53 -24.56 -0.09
CA MET A 1 -13.63 -24.60 -1.08
C MET A 1 -13.21 -23.76 -2.27
N ASP A 2 -13.37 -24.26 -3.49
CA ASP A 2 -13.10 -23.51 -4.72
C ASP A 2 -14.35 -22.70 -5.11
N VAL A 3 -14.31 -21.38 -4.87
CA VAL A 3 -15.44 -20.48 -5.17
C VAL A 3 -15.73 -20.40 -6.67
N LYS A 4 -14.69 -20.49 -7.51
CA LYS A 4 -14.85 -20.43 -8.96
C LYS A 4 -15.61 -21.65 -9.46
N ALA A 5 -15.31 -22.83 -8.91
CA ALA A 5 -16.06 -24.05 -9.23
C ALA A 5 -17.54 -23.95 -8.80
N MET A 6 -17.82 -23.37 -7.63
CA MET A 6 -19.20 -23.12 -7.18
C MET A 6 -19.94 -22.15 -8.11
N CYS A 7 -19.30 -21.07 -8.55
CA CYS A 7 -19.88 -20.13 -9.52
C CYS A 7 -20.24 -20.83 -10.85
N ALA A 8 -19.34 -21.68 -11.36
CA ALA A 8 -19.59 -22.46 -12.57
C ALA A 8 -20.78 -23.42 -12.40
N TRP A 9 -20.91 -24.05 -11.22
CA TRP A 9 -22.03 -24.95 -10.92
C TRP A 9 -23.39 -24.22 -10.77
N ILE A 10 -23.41 -23.05 -10.13
CA ILE A 10 -24.61 -22.22 -9.95
C ILE A 10 -25.15 -21.73 -11.31
N LYS A 11 -24.25 -21.38 -12.23
CA LYS A 11 -24.58 -20.87 -13.58
C LYS A 11 -24.34 -21.92 -14.67
N ARG A 12 -24.42 -23.21 -14.34
CA ARG A 12 -24.08 -24.32 -15.26
C ARG A 12 -24.92 -24.36 -16.54
N ASP A 13 -26.17 -23.90 -16.46
CA ASP A 13 -27.11 -23.89 -17.58
C ASP A 13 -27.02 -22.59 -18.42
N GLU A 14 -26.13 -21.66 -18.04
CA GLU A 14 -25.94 -20.38 -18.70
C GLU A 14 -24.76 -20.41 -19.68
N THR A 15 -24.69 -19.40 -20.56
CA THR A 15 -23.57 -19.26 -21.52
C THR A 15 -22.25 -18.96 -20.81
N LYS A 16 -21.13 -19.23 -21.49
CA LYS A 16 -19.79 -18.96 -20.96
C LYS A 16 -19.58 -17.49 -20.60
N GLU A 17 -20.18 -16.58 -21.36
CA GLU A 17 -20.12 -15.13 -21.15
C GLU A 17 -20.81 -14.75 -19.83
N LYS A 18 -22.02 -15.29 -19.60
CA LYS A 18 -22.76 -15.05 -18.35
C LYS A 18 -22.09 -15.68 -17.13
N GLN A 19 -21.47 -16.85 -17.30
CA GLN A 19 -20.66 -17.47 -16.23
C GLN A 19 -19.46 -16.60 -15.87
N ALA A 20 -18.78 -16.02 -16.88
CA ALA A 20 -17.66 -15.10 -16.66
C ALA A 20 -18.09 -13.80 -15.97
N GLU A 21 -19.24 -13.24 -16.38
CA GLU A 21 -19.83 -12.06 -15.75
C GLU A 21 -20.22 -12.31 -14.29
N TYR A 22 -20.89 -13.44 -14.01
CA TYR A 22 -21.26 -13.83 -12.65
C TYR A 22 -20.03 -14.02 -11.76
N TRP A 23 -18.99 -14.70 -12.27
CA TRP A 23 -17.73 -14.87 -11.56
C TRP A 23 -17.05 -13.53 -11.26
N LYS A 24 -17.10 -12.58 -12.21
CA LYS A 24 -16.58 -11.22 -12.01
C LYS A 24 -17.32 -10.47 -10.89
N GLY A 25 -18.65 -10.62 -10.80
CA GLY A 25 -19.46 -10.08 -9.70
C GLY A 25 -19.07 -10.67 -8.35
N VAL A 26 -18.96 -12.00 -8.26
CA VAL A 26 -18.56 -12.70 -7.03
C VAL A 26 -17.15 -12.30 -6.58
N LYS A 27 -16.18 -12.20 -7.50
CA LYS A 27 -14.84 -11.68 -7.19
C LYS A 27 -14.89 -10.28 -6.56
N LYS A 28 -15.71 -9.37 -7.13
CA LYS A 28 -15.89 -8.02 -6.59
C LYS A 28 -16.47 -8.05 -5.17
N HIS A 29 -17.46 -8.91 -4.93
CA HIS A 29 -18.05 -9.06 -3.60
C HIS A 29 -17.04 -9.61 -2.58
N MET A 30 -16.29 -10.65 -2.94
CA MET A 30 -15.24 -11.24 -2.11
C MET A 30 -14.13 -10.25 -1.77
N HIS A 31 -13.80 -9.35 -2.68
CA HIS A 31 -12.83 -8.30 -2.41
C HIS A 31 -13.35 -7.32 -1.36
N LEU A 32 -14.59 -6.86 -1.49
CA LEU A 32 -15.16 -5.86 -0.60
C LEU A 32 -15.46 -6.41 0.79
N LEU A 33 -15.92 -7.66 0.89
CA LEU A 33 -16.43 -8.24 2.14
C LEU A 33 -15.75 -9.55 2.54
N GLY A 34 -14.62 -9.88 1.91
CA GLY A 34 -13.91 -11.13 2.14
C GLY A 34 -14.66 -12.36 1.59
N PRO A 35 -14.03 -13.54 1.69
CA PRO A 35 -14.60 -14.81 1.21
C PRO A 35 -15.68 -15.36 2.17
N ILE A 36 -16.73 -14.59 2.46
CA ILE A 36 -17.87 -15.01 3.31
C ILE A 36 -19.05 -15.43 2.42
N PRO A 37 -19.32 -16.73 2.22
CA PRO A 37 -20.30 -17.21 1.22
C PRO A 37 -21.69 -16.62 1.34
N ARG A 38 -22.12 -16.35 2.58
CA ARG A 38 -23.43 -15.74 2.88
C ARG A 38 -23.63 -14.38 2.21
N HIS A 39 -22.55 -13.63 1.94
CA HIS A 39 -22.64 -12.26 1.44
C HIS A 39 -22.19 -12.07 0.00
N PHE A 40 -21.54 -13.05 -0.65
CA PHE A 40 -21.00 -12.84 -1.99
C PHE A 40 -21.77 -13.55 -3.11
N PHE A 41 -22.61 -14.54 -2.80
CA PHE A 41 -23.45 -15.22 -3.81
C PHE A 41 -24.83 -14.58 -3.99
N ASP A 42 -25.31 -13.87 -2.98
CA ASP A 42 -26.64 -13.24 -2.92
C ASP A 42 -26.51 -11.71 -2.92
N GLU A 43 -27.22 -11.05 -3.82
CA GLU A 43 -27.08 -9.61 -4.05
C GLU A 43 -27.74 -8.77 -2.93
N GLU A 44 -28.86 -9.23 -2.37
CA GLU A 44 -29.54 -8.54 -1.28
C GLU A 44 -28.70 -8.60 0.00
N ALA A 45 -28.22 -9.79 0.36
CA ALA A 45 -27.34 -10.01 1.50
C ALA A 45 -25.97 -9.31 1.34
N PHE A 46 -25.48 -9.16 0.10
CA PHE A 46 -24.30 -8.35 -0.21
C PHE A 46 -24.55 -6.86 0.09
N ASN A 47 -25.67 -6.32 -0.41
CA ASN A 47 -26.02 -4.91 -0.28
C ASN A 47 -26.30 -4.53 1.18
N GLU A 48 -27.03 -5.38 1.91
CA GLU A 48 -27.29 -5.21 3.34
C GLU A 48 -25.97 -5.17 4.13
N ARG A 49 -25.05 -6.11 3.84
CA ARG A 49 -23.74 -6.15 4.49
C ARG A 49 -22.89 -4.93 4.14
N CYS A 50 -22.95 -4.43 2.90
CA CYS A 50 -22.29 -3.18 2.51
C CYS A 50 -22.83 -1.98 3.30
N GLY A 51 -24.14 -1.92 3.53
CA GLY A 51 -24.77 -0.91 4.40
C GLY A 51 -24.23 -0.97 5.83
N ALA A 52 -24.21 -2.16 6.42
CA ALA A 52 -23.68 -2.39 7.77
C ALA A 52 -22.19 -2.02 7.89
N VAL A 53 -21.38 -2.38 6.89
CA VAL A 53 -19.96 -1.99 6.80
C VAL A 53 -19.81 -0.47 6.71
N LYS A 54 -20.61 0.20 5.87
CA LYS A 54 -20.56 1.65 5.72
C LYS A 54 -20.89 2.34 7.05
N PHE A 55 -21.90 1.88 7.74
CA PHE A 55 -22.26 2.36 9.07
C PHE A 55 -21.10 2.13 10.07
N ALA A 56 -20.55 0.93 10.12
CA ALA A 56 -19.43 0.61 11.01
C ALA A 56 -18.20 1.49 10.75
N LEU A 57 -17.86 1.74 9.48
CA LEU A 57 -16.77 2.65 9.10
C LEU A 57 -17.01 4.10 9.56
N GLN A 58 -18.26 4.55 9.59
CA GLN A 58 -18.64 5.89 10.07
C GLN A 58 -18.62 5.97 11.61
N SER A 59 -18.82 4.85 12.30
CA SER A 59 -18.82 4.76 13.76
C SER A 59 -17.43 4.61 14.38
N ILE A 60 -16.38 4.36 13.57
CA ILE A 60 -15.00 4.26 14.07
C ILE A 60 -14.64 5.54 14.83
N ASN A 61 -14.11 5.37 16.04
CA ASN A 61 -13.56 6.43 16.88
C ASN A 61 -12.28 5.94 17.57
N GLU A 62 -11.59 6.80 18.31
CA GLU A 62 -10.32 6.48 18.99
C GLU A 62 -10.39 5.22 19.88
N VAL A 63 -11.51 5.02 20.58
CA VAL A 63 -11.73 3.84 21.43
C VAL A 63 -11.82 2.57 20.59
N THR A 64 -12.64 2.60 19.53
CA THR A 64 -12.78 1.48 18.59
C THR A 64 -11.43 1.06 18.01
N VAL A 65 -10.58 2.03 17.67
CA VAL A 65 -9.24 1.76 17.13
C VAL A 65 -8.36 1.02 18.14
N LYS A 66 -8.33 1.52 19.37
CA LYS A 66 -7.51 0.94 20.44
C LYS A 66 -7.95 -0.49 20.80
N GLU A 67 -9.24 -0.75 20.81
CA GLU A 67 -9.81 -2.04 21.25
C GLU A 67 -9.79 -3.10 20.15
N HIS A 68 -10.13 -2.76 18.91
CA HIS A 68 -10.39 -3.76 17.87
C HIS A 68 -9.21 -4.04 16.96
N PHE A 69 -8.19 -3.18 16.95
CA PHE A 69 -7.02 -3.35 16.08
C PHE A 69 -5.75 -3.70 16.86
N SER A 70 -5.80 -3.78 18.18
CA SER A 70 -4.67 -4.20 19.02
C SER A 70 -4.53 -5.73 19.10
N ARG A 71 -3.34 -6.25 18.84
CA ARG A 71 -2.92 -7.63 19.11
C ARG A 71 -2.83 -7.89 20.64
N GLY A 72 -3.32 -9.03 21.11
CA GLY A 72 -3.04 -9.53 22.47
C GLY A 72 -3.92 -9.00 23.62
N GLY A 73 -5.12 -8.49 23.35
CA GLY A 73 -6.09 -8.18 24.41
C GLY A 73 -6.63 -9.44 25.13
N GLU A 74 -7.05 -9.30 26.38
CA GLU A 74 -7.51 -10.42 27.23
C GLU A 74 -8.77 -11.13 26.72
N SER A 75 -9.53 -10.52 25.81
CA SER A 75 -10.68 -11.15 25.16
C SER A 75 -11.02 -10.47 23.82
N PRO A 76 -10.57 -11.00 22.69
CA PRO A 76 -11.01 -10.52 21.37
C PRO A 76 -12.42 -11.07 21.09
N TRP A 77 -13.44 -10.66 21.86
CA TRP A 77 -14.81 -11.15 21.69
C TRP A 77 -15.91 -10.12 21.95
N TYR A 78 -16.92 -10.20 21.08
CA TYR A 78 -18.27 -9.64 21.16
C TYR A 78 -18.37 -8.24 21.79
N SER A 79 -18.12 -7.25 20.95
CA SER A 79 -18.56 -5.89 21.21
C SER A 79 -19.93 -5.67 20.55
N GLU A 80 -20.84 -5.00 21.25
CA GLU A 80 -22.02 -4.38 20.61
C GLU A 80 -21.60 -3.31 19.58
N ASP A 81 -20.32 -2.94 19.57
CA ASP A 81 -19.73 -2.01 18.62
C ASP A 81 -19.84 -2.52 17.17
N PRO A 82 -20.26 -1.65 16.24
CA PRO A 82 -20.37 -1.97 14.82
C PRO A 82 -19.09 -2.49 14.15
N SER A 83 -17.90 -2.24 14.71
CA SER A 83 -16.61 -2.64 14.13
C SER A 83 -16.42 -4.14 13.96
N HIS A 84 -17.16 -4.99 14.68
CA HIS A 84 -17.19 -6.44 14.42
C HIS A 84 -17.67 -6.76 13.00
N LYS A 85 -18.32 -5.82 12.30
CA LYS A 85 -18.68 -5.96 10.87
C LYS A 85 -17.48 -5.80 9.93
N LEU A 86 -16.36 -5.28 10.41
CA LEU A 86 -15.14 -4.98 9.63
C LEU A 86 -14.04 -6.02 9.83
N VAL A 87 -14.05 -6.72 10.96
CA VAL A 87 -13.01 -7.67 11.37
C VAL A 87 -13.47 -9.13 11.39
N LYS A 88 -12.53 -10.04 11.19
CA LYS A 88 -12.62 -11.48 11.39
C LYS A 88 -11.66 -11.88 12.51
N PHE A 89 -11.97 -13.00 13.13
CA PHE A 89 -11.12 -13.60 14.14
C PHE A 89 -9.97 -14.39 13.49
N VAL A 90 -8.75 -14.12 13.91
CA VAL A 90 -7.55 -14.82 13.46
C VAL A 90 -6.87 -15.48 14.65
N ARG A 91 -6.50 -16.75 14.42
CA ARG A 91 -5.72 -17.57 15.34
C ARG A 91 -4.35 -17.82 14.71
N GLU A 92 -3.30 -17.32 15.35
CA GLU A 92 -1.91 -17.57 14.95
C GLU A 92 -1.30 -18.61 15.88
N ILE A 93 -0.69 -19.64 15.31
CA ILE A 93 -0.11 -20.77 16.03
C ILE A 93 1.40 -20.75 15.83
N TYR A 94 2.15 -20.78 16.91
CA TYR A 94 3.61 -20.87 16.92
C TYR A 94 4.07 -21.96 17.89
N ALA A 95 5.35 -22.33 17.83
CA ALA A 95 5.91 -23.47 18.57
C ALA A 95 5.71 -23.41 20.10
N GLY A 96 5.39 -22.24 20.66
CA GLY A 96 5.20 -22.02 22.10
C GLY A 96 3.81 -21.53 22.51
N GLY A 97 2.83 -21.45 21.61
CA GLY A 97 1.52 -20.93 21.97
C GLY A 97 0.59 -20.56 20.83
N VAL A 98 -0.52 -19.94 21.21
CA VAL A 98 -1.56 -19.44 20.31
C VAL A 98 -1.82 -18.00 20.67
N ILE A 99 -1.78 -17.11 19.68
CA ILE A 99 -2.24 -15.72 19.82
C ILE A 99 -3.55 -15.57 19.04
N LEU A 100 -4.50 -14.87 19.67
CA LEU A 100 -5.79 -14.54 19.09
C LEU A 100 -5.82 -13.03 18.85
N PHE A 101 -6.31 -12.60 17.69
CA PHE A 101 -6.51 -11.19 17.38
C PHE A 101 -7.58 -10.99 16.31
N ASN A 102 -8.09 -9.77 16.24
CA ASN A 102 -8.99 -9.33 15.18
C ASN A 102 -8.15 -8.84 13.99
N ALA A 103 -8.46 -9.33 12.79
CA ALA A 103 -7.90 -8.83 11.54
C ALA A 103 -9.03 -8.35 10.63
N PRO A 104 -8.82 -7.45 9.67
CA PRO A 104 -9.86 -7.09 8.72
C PRO A 104 -10.36 -8.30 7.94
N ILE A 105 -11.63 -8.25 7.58
CA ILE A 105 -12.26 -9.31 6.79
C ILE A 105 -11.62 -9.41 5.40
N SER A 106 -11.29 -8.27 4.80
CA SER A 106 -10.56 -8.14 3.54
C SER A 106 -9.63 -6.93 3.53
N ASP A 107 -8.65 -6.94 2.63
CA ASP A 107 -7.68 -5.86 2.45
C ASP A 107 -8.36 -4.52 2.10
N CYS A 108 -9.53 -4.54 1.45
CA CYS A 108 -10.31 -3.31 1.22
C CYS A 108 -10.86 -2.72 2.50
N LEU A 109 -11.36 -3.57 3.40
CA LEU A 109 -11.90 -3.13 4.67
C LEU A 109 -10.79 -2.68 5.61
N GLU A 110 -9.62 -3.33 5.54
CA GLU A 110 -8.40 -2.84 6.17
C GLU A 110 -8.12 -1.40 5.77
N GLU A 111 -7.94 -1.15 4.48
CA GLU A 111 -7.66 0.17 3.93
C GLU A 111 -8.72 1.19 4.37
N ARG A 112 -10.00 0.92 4.13
CA ARG A 112 -11.09 1.85 4.47
C ARG A 112 -11.19 2.13 5.97
N THR A 113 -10.85 1.16 6.79
CA THR A 113 -10.87 1.32 8.26
C THR A 113 -9.71 2.21 8.68
N LEU A 114 -8.51 1.93 8.20
CA LEU A 114 -7.33 2.72 8.52
C LEU A 114 -7.42 4.14 7.90
N GLU A 115 -8.15 4.34 6.79
CA GLU A 115 -8.48 5.66 6.22
C GLU A 115 -9.13 6.58 7.25
N ARG A 116 -9.98 6.01 8.11
CA ARG A 116 -10.70 6.73 9.16
C ARG A 116 -9.83 7.15 10.32
N PHE A 117 -8.71 6.46 10.57
CA PHE A 117 -7.92 6.68 11.80
C PHE A 117 -7.42 8.13 11.95
N PRO A 118 -6.84 8.78 10.92
CA PRO A 118 -6.44 10.18 11.01
C PRO A 118 -7.60 11.18 11.03
N SER A 119 -8.81 10.78 10.63
CA SER A 119 -9.99 11.66 10.74
C SER A 119 -10.58 11.68 12.16
N VAL A 120 -10.25 10.68 12.98
CA VAL A 120 -10.74 10.54 14.36
C VAL A 120 -9.71 10.96 15.41
N THR A 121 -8.46 11.21 15.00
CA THR A 121 -7.39 11.74 15.85
C THR A 121 -6.74 12.94 15.18
N GLU A 122 -6.30 13.97 15.91
CA GLU A 122 -5.37 14.97 15.33
C GLU A 122 -4.16 14.26 14.68
N GLN A 123 -3.48 14.80 13.66
CA GLN A 123 -2.35 14.13 12.98
C GLN A 123 -1.25 13.64 13.95
N ASN A 124 -0.94 14.43 14.98
CA ASN A 124 -0.04 14.03 16.07
C ASN A 124 -0.61 12.83 16.86
N GLY A 125 -1.93 12.71 16.94
CA GLY A 125 -2.65 11.54 17.44
C GLY A 125 -2.48 10.30 16.58
N PHE A 126 -2.43 10.39 15.25
CA PHE A 126 -2.15 9.24 14.39
C PHE A 126 -0.73 8.70 14.59
N LEU A 127 0.29 9.56 14.57
CA LEU A 127 1.67 9.13 14.87
C LEU A 127 1.81 8.59 16.30
N LYS A 128 1.13 9.22 17.28
CA LYS A 128 1.07 8.68 18.66
C LYS A 128 0.41 7.32 18.72
N LEU A 129 -0.69 7.12 17.99
CA LEU A 129 -1.40 5.85 17.93
C LEU A 129 -0.47 4.78 17.33
N MET A 130 0.19 5.09 16.21
CA MET A 130 1.19 4.23 15.58
C MET A 130 2.30 3.83 16.55
N LEU A 131 2.82 4.79 17.32
CA LEU A 131 3.85 4.56 18.33
C LEU A 131 3.33 3.73 19.52
N ALA A 132 2.13 4.03 20.01
CA ALA A 132 1.50 3.34 21.13
C ALA A 132 1.08 1.90 20.81
N SER A 133 0.88 1.62 19.52
CA SER A 133 0.44 0.31 19.02
C SER A 133 1.53 -0.40 18.20
N LYS A 134 2.78 0.06 18.28
CA LYS A 134 3.90 -0.45 17.48
C LYS A 134 4.13 -1.96 17.61
N ASP A 135 3.85 -2.53 18.78
CA ASP A 135 4.08 -3.95 19.05
C ASP A 135 2.88 -4.82 18.59
N ASN A 136 1.75 -4.17 18.24
CA ASN A 136 0.45 -4.81 18.06
C ASN A 136 -0.19 -4.55 16.69
N ILE A 137 -0.35 -3.28 16.29
CA ILE A 137 -0.96 -2.82 15.02
C ILE A 137 0.10 -2.80 13.91
N LEU A 138 1.30 -2.30 14.20
CA LEU A 138 2.30 -2.06 13.17
C LEU A 138 2.67 -3.32 12.38
N PRO A 139 2.90 -4.51 12.96
CA PRO A 139 3.27 -5.70 12.18
C PRO A 139 2.13 -6.22 11.29
N ILE A 140 0.87 -5.99 11.67
CA ILE A 140 -0.33 -6.47 10.95
C ILE A 140 -0.65 -5.53 9.78
N PHE A 141 -0.55 -4.22 10.02
CA PHE A 141 -0.99 -3.18 9.11
C PHE A 141 0.16 -2.40 8.47
N PHE A 142 1.41 -2.90 8.60
CA PHE A 142 2.62 -2.19 8.21
C PHE A 142 2.58 -1.73 6.75
N GLY A 143 2.18 -2.62 5.85
CA GLY A 143 2.03 -2.38 4.41
C GLY A 143 1.29 -1.07 4.13
N TRP A 144 0.12 -0.93 4.74
CA TRP A 144 -0.74 0.21 4.50
C TRP A 144 -0.31 1.46 5.28
N LEU A 145 0.10 1.28 6.55
CA LEU A 145 0.50 2.37 7.42
C LEU A 145 1.86 2.99 7.07
N ALA A 146 2.73 2.26 6.36
CA ALA A 146 4.02 2.78 5.89
C ALA A 146 3.86 3.74 4.70
N LEU A 147 2.79 3.60 3.91
CA LEU A 147 2.59 4.35 2.68
C LEU A 147 1.91 5.70 2.91
N ARG A 148 0.93 5.78 3.81
CA ARG A 148 0.18 7.01 4.05
C ARG A 148 1.05 8.19 4.53
N PRO A 149 2.00 8.01 5.47
CA PRO A 149 2.88 9.10 5.88
C PRO A 149 3.74 9.68 4.76
N LEU A 150 3.86 9.03 3.60
CA LEU A 150 4.55 9.60 2.43
C LEU A 150 3.80 10.80 1.83
N THR A 151 2.53 11.01 2.19
CA THR A 151 1.83 12.25 1.84
C THR A 151 2.15 13.40 2.80
N GLU A 152 2.97 13.17 3.84
CA GLU A 152 3.29 14.15 4.88
C GLU A 152 4.72 14.66 4.75
N SER A 153 4.88 15.99 4.72
CA SER A 153 6.19 16.61 4.46
C SER A 153 7.20 16.31 5.56
N ALA A 154 6.76 16.29 6.83
CA ALA A 154 7.65 16.02 7.96
C ALA A 154 8.23 14.61 7.88
N PHE A 155 7.37 13.60 7.62
CA PHE A 155 7.80 12.22 7.51
C PHE A 155 8.75 12.02 6.33
N VAL A 156 8.40 12.57 5.16
CA VAL A 156 9.22 12.40 3.96
C VAL A 156 10.60 13.02 4.12
N LYS A 157 10.71 14.18 4.78
CA LYS A 157 12.02 14.78 5.11
C LYS A 157 12.85 13.88 6.01
N VAL A 158 12.25 13.20 6.98
CA VAL A 158 12.97 12.28 7.87
C VAL A 158 13.44 11.03 7.11
N ILE A 159 12.59 10.39 6.30
CA ILE A 159 13.01 9.19 5.55
C ILE A 159 14.02 9.54 4.46
N ALA A 160 13.91 10.73 3.84
CA ALA A 160 14.82 11.19 2.80
C ALA A 160 16.28 11.21 3.27
N THR A 161 16.54 11.64 4.51
CA THR A 161 17.91 11.63 5.06
C THR A 161 18.45 10.21 5.23
N LYS A 162 17.57 9.24 5.50
CA LYS A 162 17.88 7.84 5.77
C LYS A 162 17.90 6.95 4.53
N LEU A 163 17.44 7.44 3.37
CA LEU A 163 17.49 6.68 2.11
C LEU A 163 18.94 6.37 1.73
N THR A 164 19.18 5.09 1.44
CA THR A 164 20.45 4.54 0.98
C THR A 164 20.23 3.71 -0.28
N GLU A 165 21.12 3.80 -1.26
CA GLU A 165 21.07 2.96 -2.46
C GLU A 165 21.68 1.59 -2.16
N PHE A 166 21.13 0.53 -2.73
CA PHE A 166 21.81 -0.76 -2.78
C PHE A 166 22.99 -0.69 -3.73
N GLU A 167 24.07 -1.42 -3.41
CA GLU A 167 25.21 -1.52 -4.31
C GLU A 167 24.77 -2.14 -5.66
N PRO A 168 24.89 -1.41 -6.78
CA PRO A 168 24.42 -1.89 -8.06
C PRO A 168 25.33 -3.00 -8.60
N PRO A 169 24.78 -4.07 -9.18
CA PRO A 169 25.57 -5.21 -9.68
C PRO A 169 26.48 -4.84 -10.86
N THR A 170 26.24 -3.70 -11.49
CA THR A 170 27.03 -3.16 -12.62
C THR A 170 28.19 -2.27 -12.17
N GLY A 171 28.38 -2.04 -10.86
CA GLY A 171 29.43 -1.15 -10.35
C GLY A 171 29.19 0.32 -10.71
N ARG A 172 27.95 0.70 -11.05
CA ARG A 172 27.56 2.09 -11.30
C ARG A 172 27.86 2.95 -10.08
N GLN A 173 28.27 4.20 -10.30
CA GLN A 173 28.40 5.16 -9.21
C GLN A 173 27.05 5.32 -8.50
N ALA A 174 27.14 5.41 -7.16
CA ALA A 174 25.99 5.65 -6.32
C ALA A 174 25.36 7.01 -6.66
N LYS A 175 24.04 7.07 -6.72
CA LYS A 175 23.26 8.27 -7.03
C LYS A 175 22.25 8.49 -5.91
N PRO A 176 22.10 9.73 -5.39
CA PRO A 176 21.01 10.02 -4.46
C PRO A 176 19.64 9.85 -5.12
N CYS A 177 18.70 9.22 -4.40
CA CYS A 177 17.30 9.12 -4.79
C CYS A 177 16.69 10.50 -5.07
N VAL A 178 15.82 10.62 -6.07
CA VAL A 178 15.16 11.89 -6.40
C VAL A 178 14.31 12.43 -5.24
N LEU A 179 13.71 11.54 -4.45
CA LEU A 179 12.95 11.91 -3.25
C LEU A 179 13.87 12.48 -2.14
N LYS A 180 15.14 12.07 -2.12
CA LYS A 180 16.15 12.63 -1.20
C LYS A 180 16.59 14.02 -1.62
N LEU A 181 16.67 14.27 -2.92
CA LEU A 181 17.09 15.55 -3.48
C LEU A 181 16.02 16.64 -3.36
N ALA A 182 14.74 16.27 -3.51
CA ALA A 182 13.61 17.19 -3.45
C ALA A 182 12.43 16.60 -2.65
N PRO A 183 12.59 16.41 -1.32
CA PRO A 183 11.58 15.81 -0.45
C PRO A 183 10.29 16.64 -0.36
N GLU A 184 10.31 17.93 -0.70
CA GLU A 184 9.13 18.81 -0.73
C GLU A 184 8.10 18.44 -1.81
N LEU A 185 8.54 17.72 -2.84
CA LEU A 185 7.73 17.22 -3.96
C LEU A 185 7.14 15.83 -3.71
N HIS A 186 7.16 15.39 -2.46
CA HIS A 186 6.44 14.21 -2.04
C HIS A 186 4.95 14.28 -2.43
N PRO A 187 4.28 13.13 -2.54
CA PRO A 187 2.86 13.11 -2.85
C PRO A 187 2.02 13.99 -1.94
N LYS A 188 1.01 14.69 -2.46
CA LYS A 188 0.10 15.56 -1.66
C LYS A 188 -1.27 14.93 -1.41
N GLY A 189 -1.45 13.73 -1.92
CA GLY A 189 -2.65 12.92 -1.78
C GLY A 189 -2.42 11.58 -2.46
N ASP A 190 -3.43 10.73 -2.39
CA ASP A 190 -3.40 9.38 -2.93
C ASP A 190 -4.64 9.06 -3.76
N GLU A 191 -4.48 8.13 -4.70
CA GLU A 191 -5.56 7.62 -5.54
C GLU A 191 -5.49 6.09 -5.62
N GLY A 192 -6.63 5.44 -5.36
CA GLY A 192 -6.78 4.02 -5.61
C GLY A 192 -6.82 3.70 -7.11
N LEU A 193 -6.05 2.69 -7.51
CA LEU A 193 -6.11 2.07 -8.82
C LEU A 193 -6.80 0.71 -8.70
N LEU A 194 -8.01 0.63 -9.26
CA LEU A 194 -8.70 -0.64 -9.36
C LEU A 194 -8.03 -1.47 -10.46
N PRO A 195 -8.16 -2.80 -10.44
CA PRO A 195 -7.69 -3.61 -11.57
C PRO A 195 -8.34 -3.15 -12.86
N SER A 196 -7.59 -3.20 -13.96
CA SER A 196 -8.08 -2.83 -15.31
C SER A 196 -9.33 -3.63 -15.72
N GLU A 197 -9.53 -4.84 -15.18
CA GLU A 197 -10.75 -5.63 -15.35
C GLU A 197 -12.01 -4.87 -14.87
N TYR A 198 -11.89 -4.00 -13.88
CA TYR A 198 -12.97 -3.24 -13.26
C TYR A 198 -12.95 -1.75 -13.60
N GLU A 199 -11.80 -1.21 -13.98
CA GLU A 199 -11.63 0.18 -14.37
C GLU A 199 -11.39 0.30 -15.88
N LYS A 200 -12.42 0.77 -16.60
CA LYS A 200 -12.37 0.98 -18.06
C LYS A 200 -11.91 2.39 -18.44
N THR A 201 -11.79 3.28 -17.47
CA THR A 201 -11.46 4.69 -17.71
C THR A 201 -9.96 4.85 -17.75
N ILE A 202 -9.42 5.24 -18.91
CA ILE A 202 -8.02 5.60 -19.02
C ILE A 202 -7.82 6.99 -18.41
N ARG A 203 -6.94 7.10 -17.41
CA ARG A 203 -6.69 8.31 -16.63
C ARG A 203 -5.57 9.14 -17.27
N LYS A 204 -5.58 10.45 -17.03
CA LYS A 204 -4.39 11.27 -17.23
C LYS A 204 -3.43 11.08 -16.06
N ILE A 205 -2.14 11.02 -16.35
CA ILE A 205 -1.10 10.92 -15.32
C ILE A 205 -1.12 12.18 -14.46
N LYS A 206 -1.24 12.01 -13.15
CA LYS A 206 -1.10 13.08 -12.17
C LYS A 206 0.22 12.91 -11.43
N TYR A 207 0.95 13.99 -11.38
CA TYR A 207 2.23 14.05 -10.70
C TYR A 207 2.08 14.45 -9.25
N GLY A 208 2.96 13.92 -8.38
CA GLY A 208 2.84 14.17 -6.94
C GLY A 208 1.57 13.58 -6.32
N VAL A 209 1.03 12.51 -6.91
CA VAL A 209 -0.08 11.72 -6.39
C VAL A 209 0.41 10.30 -6.14
N LEU A 210 0.12 9.77 -4.96
CA LEU A 210 0.46 8.40 -4.58
C LEU A 210 -0.59 7.44 -5.12
N TYR A 211 -0.27 6.72 -6.18
CA TYR A 211 -1.12 5.67 -6.71
C TYR A 211 -1.00 4.42 -5.86
N LYS A 212 -2.14 3.95 -5.34
CA LYS A 212 -2.26 2.73 -4.54
C LYS A 212 -2.99 1.67 -5.34
N PRO A 213 -2.27 0.67 -5.86
CA PRO A 213 -2.87 -0.44 -6.53
C PRO A 213 -3.70 -1.32 -5.61
N TRP A 214 -4.71 -1.94 -6.21
CA TRP A 214 -5.45 -3.02 -5.57
C TRP A 214 -4.53 -4.20 -5.19
N ALA A 215 -4.40 -4.43 -3.89
CA ALA A 215 -3.36 -5.23 -3.23
C ALA A 215 -3.27 -6.72 -3.64
N THR A 216 -4.15 -7.24 -4.49
CA THR A 216 -4.09 -8.64 -4.94
C THR A 216 -3.63 -8.83 -6.38
N ASN A 217 -3.54 -7.77 -7.20
CA ASN A 217 -3.24 -7.89 -8.63
C ASN A 217 -2.09 -7.00 -9.12
N PHE A 218 -1.49 -6.19 -8.26
CA PHE A 218 -0.38 -5.36 -8.70
C PHE A 218 0.95 -6.07 -8.51
N PRO A 219 1.63 -6.44 -9.60
CA PRO A 219 2.59 -7.52 -9.55
C PRO A 219 3.91 -7.08 -8.89
N LEU A 220 4.25 -5.78 -8.89
CA LEU A 220 5.61 -5.33 -8.57
C LEU A 220 5.76 -4.44 -7.32
N VAL A 221 4.79 -3.56 -7.03
CA VAL A 221 4.88 -2.52 -6.00
C VAL A 221 3.59 -2.41 -5.20
N ASP A 222 3.70 -1.94 -3.95
CA ASP A 222 2.57 -1.67 -3.06
C ASP A 222 1.98 -0.27 -3.30
N ALA A 223 2.78 0.66 -3.82
CA ALA A 223 2.34 1.95 -4.33
C ALA A 223 3.39 2.56 -5.27
N PHE A 224 3.02 3.60 -6.01
CA PHE A 224 3.99 4.35 -6.82
C PHE A 224 3.54 5.79 -7.05
N PHE A 225 4.45 6.65 -7.51
CA PHE A 225 4.12 8.00 -7.95
C PHE A 225 5.11 8.53 -8.98
N PHE A 226 4.68 9.56 -9.72
CA PHE A 226 5.49 10.21 -10.74
C PHE A 226 6.07 11.53 -10.24
N PHE A 227 7.36 11.73 -10.49
CA PHE A 227 8.16 12.85 -10.02
C PHE A 227 8.59 13.77 -11.18
N VAL A 228 8.08 15.00 -11.22
CA VAL A 228 8.23 15.90 -12.40
C VAL A 228 9.55 16.65 -12.44
N LYS A 229 10.13 17.02 -11.30
CA LYS A 229 11.35 17.84 -11.28
C LYS A 229 12.65 17.04 -11.42
N SER A 230 12.57 15.80 -11.90
CA SER A 230 13.75 15.07 -12.36
C SER A 230 13.81 15.16 -13.89
N ASN A 231 15.01 15.36 -14.43
CA ASN A 231 15.27 15.16 -15.85
C ASN A 231 16.26 13.99 -15.97
N PRO A 232 15.81 12.79 -16.40
CA PRO A 232 14.45 12.39 -16.80
C PRO A 232 13.41 12.35 -15.67
N ILE A 233 12.11 12.37 -16.00
CA ILE A 233 11.00 12.16 -15.04
C ILE A 233 11.23 10.82 -14.33
N ALA A 234 10.93 10.73 -13.03
CA ALA A 234 11.15 9.50 -12.27
C ALA A 234 9.81 8.85 -11.88
N LEU A 235 9.71 7.55 -12.13
CA LEU A 235 8.71 6.66 -11.53
C LEU A 235 9.31 6.10 -10.25
N LEU A 236 8.72 6.45 -9.11
CA LEU A 236 9.11 5.89 -7.82
C LEU A 236 8.17 4.75 -7.45
N GLY A 237 8.67 3.53 -7.50
CA GLY A 237 7.99 2.33 -7.02
C GLY A 237 8.28 2.11 -5.55
N LEU A 238 7.24 1.93 -4.74
CA LEU A 238 7.34 1.71 -3.30
C LEU A 238 6.99 0.27 -2.99
N ARG A 239 7.87 -0.42 -2.28
CA ARG A 239 7.61 -1.78 -1.80
C ARG A 239 7.79 -1.84 -0.30
N VAL A 240 6.72 -2.16 0.41
CA VAL A 240 6.72 -2.38 1.85
C VAL A 240 7.01 -3.84 2.10
N THR A 241 8.08 -4.15 2.83
CA THR A 241 8.45 -5.53 3.12
C THR A 241 8.80 -5.74 4.58
N ALA A 242 8.17 -6.76 5.16
CA ALA A 242 8.44 -7.26 6.51
C ALA A 242 9.42 -8.46 6.50
N ALA A 243 9.87 -8.91 5.32
CA ALA A 243 10.78 -10.04 5.14
C ALA A 243 11.98 -9.68 4.27
N GLY A 244 13.02 -10.51 4.35
CA GLY A 244 14.21 -10.42 3.49
C GLY A 244 13.83 -10.43 2.01
N GLY A 245 14.56 -9.66 1.20
CA GLY A 245 14.19 -9.35 -0.18
C GLY A 245 13.84 -10.58 -1.02
N HIS A 246 12.77 -10.45 -1.81
CA HIS A 246 12.43 -11.42 -2.85
C HIS A 246 12.80 -10.84 -4.21
N HIS A 247 13.59 -11.59 -4.97
CA HIS A 247 13.82 -11.30 -6.38
C HIS A 247 12.49 -11.18 -7.12
N THR A 248 12.45 -10.29 -8.10
CA THR A 248 11.30 -10.16 -9.00
C THR A 248 11.51 -11.04 -10.22
N THR A 249 10.50 -11.22 -11.05
CA THR A 249 10.64 -11.94 -12.34
C THR A 249 10.42 -10.98 -13.50
N ALA A 250 10.98 -11.31 -14.66
CA ALA A 250 10.74 -10.53 -15.87
C ALA A 250 9.24 -10.41 -16.21
N SER A 251 8.48 -11.49 -16.02
CA SER A 251 7.02 -11.47 -16.19
C SER A 251 6.31 -10.51 -15.25
N THR A 252 6.75 -10.40 -14.00
CA THR A 252 6.18 -9.48 -13.00
C THR A 252 6.40 -8.02 -13.41
N VAL A 253 7.61 -7.69 -13.86
CA VAL A 253 7.94 -6.33 -14.34
C VAL A 253 7.14 -6.02 -15.61
N ARG A 254 7.00 -6.98 -16.54
CA ARG A 254 6.18 -6.80 -17.73
C ARG A 254 4.72 -6.50 -17.40
N GLN A 255 4.11 -7.34 -16.55
CA GLN A 255 2.73 -7.16 -16.12
C GLN A 255 2.51 -5.79 -15.46
N PHE A 256 3.49 -5.29 -14.70
CA PHE A 256 3.41 -3.93 -14.16
C PHE A 256 3.39 -2.87 -15.27
N THR A 257 4.27 -2.95 -16.28
CA THR A 257 4.29 -2.00 -17.40
C THR A 257 3.02 -2.06 -18.26
N GLU A 258 2.48 -3.26 -18.52
CA GLU A 258 1.20 -3.45 -19.21
C GLU A 258 0.04 -2.84 -18.41
N CYS A 259 0.08 -3.00 -17.09
CA CYS A 259 -0.90 -2.40 -16.20
C CYS A 259 -0.86 -0.87 -16.27
N LEU A 260 0.34 -0.26 -16.22
CA LEU A 260 0.47 1.20 -16.37
C LEU A 260 -0.06 1.68 -17.72
N ALA A 261 0.24 0.97 -18.81
CA ALA A 261 -0.26 1.27 -20.15
C ALA A 261 -1.80 1.21 -20.24
N ALA A 262 -2.44 0.29 -19.51
CA ALA A 262 -3.89 0.16 -19.48
C ALA A 262 -4.58 1.28 -18.68
N HIS A 263 -3.91 1.83 -17.65
CA HIS A 263 -4.51 2.82 -16.75
C HIS A 263 -4.26 4.27 -17.18
N PHE A 264 -3.19 4.54 -17.92
CA PHE A 264 -2.75 5.90 -18.18
C PHE A 264 -2.65 6.22 -19.67
N ASN A 265 -3.25 7.37 -20.04
CA ASN A 265 -3.03 7.98 -21.35
C ASN A 265 -1.57 8.42 -21.46
N ASP A 266 -1.04 8.43 -22.67
CA ASP A 266 0.31 8.91 -23.00
C ASP A 266 1.45 8.10 -22.36
N TRP A 267 1.14 6.92 -21.78
CA TRP A 267 2.15 6.04 -21.18
C TRP A 267 3.26 5.66 -22.16
N GLU A 268 2.93 5.41 -23.43
CA GLU A 268 3.93 5.04 -24.43
C GLU A 268 5.02 6.11 -24.60
N GLU A 269 4.61 7.38 -24.69
CA GLU A 269 5.56 8.50 -24.80
C GLU A 269 6.34 8.69 -23.51
N LEU A 270 5.65 8.69 -22.36
CA LEU A 270 6.28 8.90 -21.06
C LEU A 270 7.30 7.81 -20.74
N SER A 271 6.97 6.54 -21.01
CA SER A 271 7.81 5.39 -20.67
C SER A 271 9.23 5.45 -21.25
N ARG A 272 9.41 6.09 -22.41
CA ARG A 272 10.71 6.29 -23.07
C ARG A 272 11.60 7.31 -22.36
N GLN A 273 11.01 8.17 -21.54
CA GLN A 273 11.69 9.27 -20.85
C GLN A 273 11.73 9.07 -19.33
N LEU A 274 11.33 7.90 -18.81
CA LEU A 274 11.28 7.64 -17.39
C LEU A 274 12.56 7.00 -16.87
N SER A 275 13.06 7.52 -15.75
CA SER A 275 13.93 6.78 -14.85
C SER A 275 13.10 6.04 -13.81
N TRP A 276 13.58 4.87 -13.39
CA TRP A 276 12.87 4.02 -12.42
C TRP A 276 13.67 3.94 -11.13
N GLU A 277 13.03 4.32 -10.03
CA GLU A 277 13.60 4.19 -8.68
C GLU A 277 12.68 3.34 -7.82
N MET A 278 13.21 2.25 -7.26
CA MET A 278 12.50 1.39 -6.32
C MET A 278 12.94 1.74 -4.90
N ILE A 279 11.99 2.01 -4.02
CA ILE A 279 12.24 2.25 -2.59
C ILE A 279 11.62 1.11 -1.80
N TYR A 280 12.46 0.38 -1.07
CA TYR A 280 12.07 -0.65 -0.13
C TYR A 280 11.89 -0.03 1.26
N LEU A 281 10.65 -0.06 1.75
CA LEU A 281 10.26 0.41 3.07
C LEU A 281 10.30 -0.79 4.02
N LEU A 282 11.33 -0.83 4.88
CA LEU A 282 11.61 -1.94 5.78
C LEU A 282 11.02 -1.69 7.17
N GLN A 283 10.35 -2.69 7.73
CA GLN A 283 10.02 -2.69 9.15
C GLN A 283 11.32 -2.82 9.97
N ALA A 284 11.50 -2.06 11.04
CA ALA A 284 12.78 -2.02 11.76
C ALA A 284 13.27 -3.37 12.31
N ASP A 285 12.36 -4.26 12.66
CA ASP A 285 12.67 -5.60 13.19
C ASP A 285 12.64 -6.70 12.11
N SER A 286 12.45 -6.32 10.83
CA SER A 286 12.50 -7.29 9.73
C SER A 286 13.93 -7.71 9.42
N THR A 287 14.06 -8.89 8.82
CA THR A 287 15.35 -9.34 8.29
C THR A 287 15.84 -8.32 7.27
N ALA A 288 17.04 -7.79 7.51
CA ALA A 288 17.66 -6.81 6.63
C ALA A 288 17.76 -7.36 5.19
N MET A 289 17.53 -6.49 4.21
CA MET A 289 17.77 -6.83 2.82
C MET A 289 19.27 -6.86 2.55
N ASN A 290 19.76 -8.02 2.12
CA ASN A 290 21.20 -8.29 1.94
C ASN A 290 21.80 -7.70 0.65
N GLY A 291 21.05 -6.89 -0.11
CA GLY A 291 21.55 -6.24 -1.31
C GLY A 291 20.51 -6.08 -2.43
N TRP A 292 21.02 -5.79 -3.62
CA TRP A 292 20.25 -5.56 -4.84
C TRP A 292 19.27 -6.69 -5.15
N GLN A 293 18.02 -6.34 -5.45
CA GLN A 293 17.00 -7.32 -5.85
C GLN A 293 17.12 -7.62 -7.33
N ARG A 294 17.37 -8.89 -7.65
CA ARG A 294 17.50 -9.37 -9.04
C ARG A 294 16.13 -9.49 -9.70
N CYS A 295 16.15 -9.44 -11.03
CA CYS A 295 15.02 -9.78 -11.88
C CYS A 295 15.36 -11.08 -12.59
N ASP A 296 14.67 -12.15 -12.22
CA ASP A 296 14.93 -13.49 -12.72
C ASP A 296 14.25 -13.71 -14.07
N VAL A 297 15.02 -14.28 -15.00
CA VAL A 297 14.53 -14.79 -16.28
C VAL A 297 13.96 -16.18 -16.02
N VAL A 298 12.76 -16.22 -15.46
CA VAL A 298 11.95 -17.44 -15.48
C VAL A 298 11.35 -17.54 -16.88
N ASN A 299 11.22 -18.74 -17.44
CA ASN A 299 10.57 -18.95 -18.74
C ASN A 299 9.10 -19.39 -18.52
N PRO A 300 8.15 -18.46 -18.30
CA PRO A 300 6.73 -18.77 -18.35
C PRO A 300 6.28 -18.81 -19.82
N ASN A 301 5.23 -19.59 -20.12
CA ASN A 301 4.58 -19.67 -21.45
C ASN A 301 4.06 -18.33 -22.02
N SER A 302 4.28 -17.19 -21.33
CA SER A 302 3.69 -15.89 -21.63
C SER A 302 4.68 -14.83 -22.15
N VAL A 303 6.00 -15.03 -22.02
CA VAL A 303 7.05 -14.06 -22.43
C VAL A 303 8.11 -14.80 -23.25
N SER A 304 8.61 -14.21 -24.34
CA SER A 304 9.74 -14.83 -25.05
C SER A 304 11.03 -14.76 -24.23
N GLU A 305 11.98 -15.66 -24.47
CA GLU A 305 13.27 -15.61 -23.78
C GLU A 305 14.03 -14.30 -24.02
N GLU A 306 13.96 -13.78 -25.25
CA GLU A 306 14.63 -12.54 -25.65
C GLU A 306 14.04 -11.32 -24.93
N GLU A 307 12.72 -11.21 -24.91
CA GLU A 307 12.01 -10.17 -24.17
C GLU A 307 12.29 -10.25 -22.67
N SER A 308 12.28 -11.45 -22.10
CA SER A 308 12.58 -11.67 -20.68
C SER A 308 14.02 -11.24 -20.32
N ARG A 309 14.99 -11.53 -21.19
CA ARG A 309 16.38 -11.06 -21.03
C ARG A 309 16.46 -9.54 -21.13
N GLY A 310 15.73 -8.93 -22.06
CA GLY A 310 15.64 -7.46 -22.19
C GLY A 310 15.12 -6.80 -20.91
N ILE A 311 14.03 -7.34 -20.33
CA ILE A 311 13.46 -6.84 -19.08
C ILE A 311 14.43 -7.01 -17.90
N ALA A 312 15.11 -8.16 -17.82
CA ALA A 312 16.10 -8.40 -16.77
C ALA A 312 17.32 -7.46 -16.90
N ALA A 313 17.77 -7.19 -18.14
CA ALA A 313 18.83 -6.22 -18.41
C ALA A 313 18.40 -4.80 -18.01
N PHE A 314 17.22 -4.36 -18.42
CA PHE A 314 16.63 -3.08 -17.99
C PHE A 314 16.59 -2.96 -16.45
N TRP A 315 16.13 -3.99 -15.75
CA TRP A 315 16.08 -3.99 -14.28
C TRP A 315 17.47 -3.88 -13.63
N LYS A 316 18.48 -4.48 -14.25
CA LYS A 316 19.87 -4.47 -13.75
C LYS A 316 20.57 -3.14 -14.05
N GLU A 317 20.32 -2.56 -15.22
CA GLU A 317 21.12 -1.48 -15.81
C GLU A 317 20.48 -0.11 -15.66
N GLU A 318 19.15 -0.02 -15.61
CA GLU A 318 18.42 1.25 -15.63
C GLU A 318 17.69 1.53 -14.31
N VAL A 319 17.07 0.51 -13.70
CA VAL A 319 16.39 0.68 -12.41
C VAL A 319 17.42 0.95 -11.31
N ARG A 320 17.14 1.92 -10.43
CA ARG A 320 17.89 2.22 -9.20
C ARG A 320 17.09 1.70 -8.00
N GLN A 321 17.78 1.15 -6.99
CA GLN A 321 17.10 0.54 -5.85
C GLN A 321 17.63 1.12 -4.55
N TYR A 322 16.70 1.53 -3.67
CA TYR A 322 16.98 2.18 -2.41
C TYR A 322 16.24 1.50 -1.27
N GLN A 323 16.75 1.64 -0.05
CA GLN A 323 16.09 1.15 1.15
C GLN A 323 16.04 2.21 2.24
N VAL A 324 15.02 2.09 3.09
CA VAL A 324 14.90 2.85 4.34
C VAL A 324 14.14 2.02 5.37
N SER A 325 14.65 2.02 6.61
CA SER A 325 13.98 1.40 7.74
C SER A 325 13.04 2.38 8.45
N ILE A 326 11.78 1.98 8.61
CA ILE A 326 10.78 2.70 9.38
C ILE A 326 10.79 2.11 10.80
N SER A 327 11.52 2.77 11.69
CA SER A 327 11.56 2.44 13.11
C SER A 327 10.64 3.35 13.93
N SER A 328 10.38 2.95 15.18
CA SER A 328 9.71 3.83 16.15
C SER A 328 10.46 5.16 16.30
N GLY A 329 11.79 5.16 16.24
CA GLY A 329 12.60 6.37 16.24
C GLY A 329 12.32 7.29 15.05
N THR A 330 12.12 6.74 13.86
CA THR A 330 11.71 7.51 12.67
C THR A 330 10.34 8.18 12.87
N LEU A 331 9.40 7.48 13.49
CA LEU A 331 8.07 8.03 13.79
C LEU A 331 8.13 9.13 14.88
N GLU A 332 8.93 8.95 15.94
CA GLU A 332 9.13 9.98 16.97
C GLU A 332 9.82 11.23 16.42
N GLU A 333 10.85 11.06 15.59
CA GLU A 333 11.57 12.17 14.96
C GLU A 333 10.66 12.98 14.03
N THR A 334 9.77 12.29 13.31
CA THR A 334 8.72 12.92 12.49
C THR A 334 7.79 13.76 13.36
N ARG A 335 7.27 13.18 14.44
CA ARG A 335 6.36 13.83 15.37
C ARG A 335 6.99 15.07 16.01
N LEU A 336 8.24 14.98 16.46
CA LEU A 336 8.97 16.13 17.02
C LEU A 336 9.16 17.25 15.99
N SER A 337 9.40 16.89 14.73
CA SER A 337 9.55 17.86 13.64
C SER A 337 8.25 18.63 13.37
N GLU A 338 7.09 17.96 13.42
CA GLU A 338 5.78 18.60 13.30
C GLU A 338 5.48 19.57 14.45
N VAL A 339 5.78 19.15 15.69
CA VAL A 339 5.61 20.01 16.88
C VAL A 339 6.49 21.26 16.77
N ARG A 340 7.74 21.13 16.30
CA ARG A 340 8.62 22.29 16.13
C ARG A 340 8.10 23.28 15.07
N ASN A 341 7.58 22.78 13.95
CA ASN A 341 7.04 23.62 12.89
C ASN A 341 5.76 24.37 13.30
N SER A 342 4.88 23.73 14.08
CA SER A 342 3.67 24.37 14.62
C SER A 342 3.98 25.48 15.64
N HIS A 343 5.01 25.31 16.46
CA HIS A 343 5.46 26.36 17.40
C HIS A 343 6.18 27.53 16.69
N GLY A 344 6.91 27.25 15.60
CA GLY A 344 7.52 28.28 14.74
C GLY A 344 6.48 29.19 14.09
N ASN A 345 5.41 28.61 13.51
CA ASN A 345 4.32 29.36 12.89
C ASN A 345 3.49 30.19 13.89
N ARG A 346 3.36 29.76 15.16
CA ARG A 346 2.71 30.58 16.19
C ARG A 346 3.54 31.78 16.62
N ARG A 347 4.87 31.67 16.65
CA ARG A 347 5.77 32.80 16.98
C ARG A 347 5.80 33.85 15.88
N THR A 348 5.73 33.47 14.61
CA THR A 348 5.67 34.43 13.48
C THR A 348 4.35 35.22 13.46
N ASN A 349 3.23 34.61 13.88
CA ASN A 349 1.92 35.28 13.93
C ASN A 349 1.73 36.23 15.13
N LEU A 350 2.59 36.15 16.16
CA LEU A 350 2.56 37.04 17.32
C LEU A 350 3.46 38.28 17.18
N GLY A 351 4.28 38.36 16.12
CA GLY A 351 5.16 39.51 15.86
C GLY A 351 4.53 40.66 15.05
N GLY A 352 3.26 40.52 14.65
CA GLY A 352 2.59 41.43 13.71
C GLY A 352 1.47 42.28 14.30
N LYS A 353 1.56 42.75 15.54
CA LYS A 353 0.72 43.84 16.07
C LYS A 353 1.48 44.62 17.12
N GLY A 354 2.00 45.79 16.72
CA GLY A 354 2.62 46.71 17.66
C GLY A 354 3.34 47.88 17.01
N THR A 355 2.60 48.79 16.37
CA THR A 355 2.86 50.24 16.47
C THR A 355 1.62 50.98 15.97
N VAL A 356 1.02 51.75 16.89
CA VAL A 356 0.10 52.87 16.61
C VAL A 356 0.91 54.05 16.13
#